data_AF-A0A9Q3EX08-F1
#
_entry.id   AF-A0A9Q3EX08-F1
#
_cell.length_a   1.000
_cell.length_b   1.000
_cell.length_c   1.000
_cell.angle_alpha   90.00
_cell.angle_beta   90.00
_cell.angle_gamma   90.00
#
_symmetry.space_group_name_H-M   'P 1'
#
loop_
_entity.id
_entity.type
_entity.pdbx_description
1 polymer ?
#
loop_
_entity_poly.entity_id
_entity_poly.type
_entity_poly.pdbx_seq_one_letter_code
_entity_poly.pdbx_strand_id
1 'polypeptide(L)'
;MFHRLIIAIYLVGFVWGLDNGLAVTPAMGWNTWNRYGCDINEGLILSAAQAIKAEGLDKLGYIYINIDDCWQAPSRGPAKVPLADPQKFPNGIKYLADRIHQLGLKIGIYSDAGIYTCGKRFGSLNYEEIDAKAYAEWGIDYLKYDNCYNDGQSGTPSISANRYKTMQKALNATGRPILYSLCQWGEDSVWNWGSTVANSWRMSGDIYDNFDRPDDRCPCQDSITPCSLAGFHCSVMNILEKAAGLGQKAGSGGWNDLDMLEVGNGGMTYDE
;
A
#
# COMPACT_ATOMS: atom_id res chain seq x y z
N MET A 1 -21.24 -18.03 57.03
CA MET A 1 -20.23 -17.54 56.07
C MET A 1 -20.85 -17.52 54.68
N PHE A 2 -21.34 -16.36 54.24
CA PHE A 2 -21.87 -16.18 52.88
C PHE A 2 -20.69 -16.04 51.89
N HIS A 3 -20.45 -17.05 51.08
CA HIS A 3 -19.49 -16.96 49.98
C HIS A 3 -20.13 -16.16 48.84
N ARG A 4 -19.66 -14.92 48.64
CA ARG A 4 -20.00 -14.13 47.46
C ARG A 4 -19.25 -14.70 46.26
N LEU A 5 -19.97 -15.29 45.32
CA LEU A 5 -19.45 -15.66 44.02
C LEU A 5 -19.20 -14.36 43.23
N ILE A 6 -17.93 -13.98 43.03
CA ILE A 6 -17.56 -12.87 42.15
C ILE A 6 -17.46 -13.45 40.74
N ILE A 7 -18.45 -13.14 39.90
CA ILE A 7 -18.37 -13.42 38.45
C ILE A 7 -17.53 -12.31 37.83
N ALA A 8 -16.30 -12.63 37.43
CA ALA A 8 -15.47 -11.74 36.63
C ALA A 8 -16.02 -11.72 35.19
N ILE A 9 -16.73 -10.66 34.83
CA ILE A 9 -17.09 -10.38 33.45
C ILE A 9 -15.83 -9.84 32.76
N TYR A 10 -15.18 -10.69 31.96
CA TYR A 10 -14.15 -10.23 31.04
C TYR A 10 -14.83 -9.39 29.94
N LEU A 11 -14.76 -8.07 30.07
CA LEU A 11 -15.06 -7.17 28.96
C LEU A 11 -13.98 -7.37 27.89
N VAL A 12 -14.29 -8.18 26.88
CA VAL A 12 -13.50 -8.21 25.65
C VAL A 12 -13.72 -6.85 24.99
N GLY A 13 -12.71 -5.99 25.05
CA GLY A 13 -12.74 -4.71 24.34
C GLY A 13 -12.81 -4.99 22.84
N PHE A 14 -13.94 -4.70 22.21
CA PHE A 14 -14.02 -4.68 20.76
C PHE A 14 -13.25 -3.47 20.26
N VAL A 15 -12.14 -3.70 19.55
CA VAL A 15 -11.45 -2.66 18.78
C VAL A 15 -12.19 -2.53 17.46
N TRP A 16 -12.71 -1.35 17.17
CA TRP A 16 -13.42 -1.05 15.93
C TRP A 16 -12.39 -0.69 14.85
N GLY A 17 -12.09 -1.64 13.97
CA GLY A 17 -11.28 -1.43 12.76
C GLY A 17 -12.14 -1.46 11.49
N LEU A 18 -11.54 -1.11 10.35
CA LEU A 18 -12.12 -1.39 9.04
C LEU A 18 -12.28 -2.91 8.92
N ASP A 19 -13.52 -3.37 8.86
CA ASP A 19 -13.84 -4.77 8.55
C ASP A 19 -14.42 -4.85 7.14
N ASN A 20 -13.53 -4.92 6.14
CA ASN A 20 -13.88 -5.19 4.76
C ASN A 20 -13.64 -6.67 4.37
N GLY A 21 -13.40 -7.54 5.35
CA GLY A 21 -13.11 -8.97 5.14
C GLY A 21 -11.77 -9.29 4.46
N LEU A 22 -10.90 -8.29 4.23
CA LEU A 22 -9.60 -8.45 3.59
C LEU A 22 -8.45 -8.33 4.60
N ALA A 23 -7.25 -8.75 4.18
CA ALA A 23 -6.03 -8.69 4.98
C ALA A 23 -6.16 -9.28 6.40
N VAL A 24 -6.95 -10.34 6.56
CA VAL A 24 -7.02 -11.12 7.81
C VAL A 24 -5.61 -11.58 8.25
N THR A 25 -4.73 -11.81 7.28
CA THR A 25 -3.27 -11.90 7.43
C THR A 25 -2.61 -10.85 6.53
N PRO A 26 -1.34 -10.47 6.79
CA PRO A 26 -0.61 -9.53 5.94
C PRO A 26 -0.61 -9.96 4.47
N ALA A 27 -0.80 -9.01 3.55
CA ALA A 27 -0.79 -9.31 2.12
C ALA A 27 0.60 -9.74 1.65
N MET A 28 0.65 -10.73 0.76
CA MET A 28 1.88 -11.23 0.16
C MET A 28 1.80 -11.12 -1.36
N GLY A 29 2.85 -10.60 -1.98
CA GLY A 29 2.87 -10.35 -3.41
C GLY A 29 4.19 -9.80 -3.91
N TRP A 30 4.13 -9.20 -5.09
CA TRP A 30 5.26 -8.59 -5.78
C TRP A 30 4.84 -7.24 -6.35
N ASN A 31 5.77 -6.29 -6.40
CA ASN A 31 5.56 -4.94 -6.90
C ASN A 31 6.61 -4.60 -7.97
N THR A 32 6.21 -3.86 -9.00
CA THR A 32 7.07 -3.53 -10.14
C THR A 32 8.24 -2.58 -9.82
N TRP A 33 8.17 -1.78 -8.75
CA TRP A 33 8.96 -0.57 -8.58
C TRP A 33 10.46 -0.81 -8.38
N ASN A 34 10.88 -1.57 -7.36
CA ASN A 34 12.31 -1.66 -6.99
C ASN A 34 13.18 -2.17 -8.13
N ARG A 35 12.64 -3.00 -9.01
CA ARG A 35 13.38 -3.52 -10.16
C ARG A 35 13.23 -2.68 -11.43
N TYR A 36 12.03 -2.18 -11.72
CA TYR A 36 11.71 -1.63 -13.03
C TYR A 36 11.39 -0.13 -13.04
N GLY A 37 11.11 0.48 -11.89
CA GLY A 37 10.69 1.87 -11.79
C GLY A 37 9.58 2.18 -12.81
N CYS A 38 9.84 3.14 -13.70
CA CYS A 38 8.89 3.53 -14.75
C CYS A 38 8.95 2.67 -16.02
N ASP A 39 9.90 1.76 -16.16
CA ASP A 39 10.09 0.91 -17.35
C ASP A 39 9.23 -0.36 -17.29
N ILE A 40 7.94 -0.16 -17.05
CA ILE A 40 6.91 -1.21 -16.94
C ILE A 40 6.03 -1.27 -18.19
N ASN A 41 5.50 -2.45 -18.50
CA ASN A 41 4.48 -2.65 -19.53
C ASN A 41 3.71 -3.96 -19.27
N GLU A 42 2.62 -4.14 -20.02
CA GLU A 42 1.73 -5.30 -19.93
C GLU A 42 2.47 -6.65 -20.03
N GLY A 43 3.38 -6.78 -21.00
CA GLY A 43 4.13 -8.02 -21.23
C GLY A 43 5.06 -8.36 -20.06
N LEU A 44 5.77 -7.37 -19.52
CA LEU A 44 6.64 -7.53 -18.35
C LEU A 44 5.84 -8.01 -17.14
N ILE A 45 4.70 -7.36 -16.85
CA ILE A 45 3.88 -7.69 -15.68
C ILE A 45 3.29 -9.10 -15.82
N LEU A 46 2.83 -9.48 -17.02
CA LEU A 46 2.37 -10.84 -17.30
C LEU A 46 3.50 -11.88 -17.14
N SER A 47 4.70 -11.56 -17.61
CA SER A 47 5.87 -12.44 -17.45
C SER A 47 6.23 -12.63 -15.97
N ALA A 48 6.18 -11.57 -15.16
CA ALA A 48 6.42 -11.66 -13.72
C ALA A 48 5.36 -12.51 -13.01
N ALA A 49 4.07 -12.32 -13.36
CA ALA A 49 2.98 -13.14 -12.83
C ALA A 49 3.13 -14.63 -13.19
N GLN A 50 3.56 -14.93 -14.41
CA GLN A 50 3.87 -16.30 -14.84
C GLN A 50 5.06 -16.89 -14.08
N ALA A 51 6.10 -16.11 -13.82
CA ALA A 51 7.25 -16.55 -13.03
C ALA A 51 6.84 -16.89 -11.58
N ILE A 52 6.02 -16.06 -10.93
CA ILE A 52 5.48 -16.35 -9.59
C ILE A 52 4.75 -17.70 -9.53
N LYS A 53 4.00 -18.04 -10.58
CA LYS A 53 3.35 -19.36 -10.73
C LYS A 53 4.34 -20.48 -10.97
N ALA A 54 5.30 -20.26 -11.87
CA ALA A 54 6.27 -21.28 -12.28
C ALA A 54 7.19 -21.68 -11.12
N GLU A 55 7.62 -20.71 -10.32
CA GLU A 55 8.46 -20.91 -9.13
C GLU A 55 7.65 -21.38 -7.91
N GLY A 56 6.32 -21.42 -8.00
CA GLY A 56 5.43 -21.87 -6.93
C GLY A 56 5.30 -20.92 -5.75
N LEU A 57 5.67 -19.64 -5.91
CA LEU A 57 5.54 -18.61 -4.88
C LEU A 57 4.08 -18.32 -4.54
N ASP A 58 3.17 -18.49 -5.50
CA ASP A 58 1.72 -18.39 -5.27
C ASP A 58 1.23 -19.39 -4.22
N LYS A 59 1.80 -20.60 -4.19
CA LYS A 59 1.48 -21.64 -3.20
C LYS A 59 2.01 -21.29 -1.80
N LEU A 60 2.99 -20.40 -1.72
CA LEU A 60 3.50 -19.84 -0.46
C LEU A 60 2.72 -18.59 -0.01
N GLY A 61 1.81 -18.09 -0.83
CA GLY A 61 0.92 -16.96 -0.51
C GLY A 61 1.18 -15.69 -1.32
N TYR A 62 2.24 -15.62 -2.14
CA TYR A 62 2.54 -14.45 -2.97
C TYR A 62 1.58 -14.36 -4.15
N ILE A 63 0.41 -13.76 -3.94
CA ILE A 63 -0.69 -13.75 -4.92
C ILE A 63 -1.00 -12.38 -5.52
N TYR A 64 -0.54 -11.28 -4.90
CA TYR A 64 -0.78 -9.93 -5.40
C TYR A 64 0.31 -9.49 -6.37
N ILE A 65 -0.06 -9.14 -7.60
CA ILE A 65 0.82 -8.59 -8.63
C ILE A 65 0.52 -7.09 -8.74
N ASN A 66 1.33 -6.27 -8.09
CA ASN A 66 1.06 -4.85 -7.91
C ASN A 66 1.80 -4.02 -8.97
N ILE A 67 1.02 -3.28 -9.77
CA ILE A 67 1.54 -2.25 -10.68
C ILE A 67 1.79 -0.99 -9.85
N ASP A 68 3.03 -0.54 -9.81
CA ASP A 68 3.40 0.72 -9.14
C ASP A 68 3.24 1.93 -10.08
N ASP A 69 3.89 3.06 -9.78
CA ASP A 69 3.73 4.30 -10.54
C ASP A 69 4.13 4.17 -12.02
N CYS A 70 3.88 5.22 -12.81
CA CYS A 70 4.23 5.31 -14.22
C CYS A 70 3.42 4.40 -15.17
N TRP A 71 2.28 3.86 -14.73
CA TRP A 71 1.33 3.14 -15.59
C TRP A 71 0.40 4.06 -16.39
N GLN A 72 0.20 5.28 -15.90
CA GLN A 72 -0.77 6.26 -16.34
C GLN A 72 -0.43 6.81 -17.72
N ALA A 73 -1.45 7.09 -18.52
CA ALA A 73 -1.32 7.91 -19.72
C ALA A 73 -0.84 9.33 -19.38
N PRO A 74 -0.31 10.09 -20.36
CA PRO A 74 0.13 11.46 -20.15
C PRO A 74 -0.96 12.40 -19.60
N SER A 75 -2.24 12.07 -19.82
CA SER A 75 -3.38 12.84 -19.33
C SER A 75 -4.58 11.96 -19.03
N ARG A 76 -5.46 12.45 -18.15
CA ARG A 76 -6.78 11.87 -17.91
C ARG A 76 -7.65 11.97 -19.17
N GLY A 77 -8.56 11.01 -19.35
CA GLY A 77 -9.50 10.98 -20.44
C GLY A 77 -10.68 11.97 -20.29
N PRO A 78 -11.66 11.90 -21.20
CA PRO A 78 -12.93 12.60 -21.07
C PRO A 78 -13.59 12.32 -19.71
N ALA A 79 -14.31 13.30 -19.16
CA ALA A 79 -14.88 13.22 -17.80
C ALA A 79 -13.85 12.91 -16.69
N LYS A 80 -12.56 13.17 -16.95
CA LYS A 80 -11.45 13.02 -15.98
C LYS A 80 -11.16 11.59 -15.55
N VAL A 81 -11.66 10.60 -16.29
CA VAL A 81 -11.35 9.19 -16.03
C VAL A 81 -9.85 8.92 -16.13
N PRO A 82 -9.29 8.08 -15.26
CA PRO A 82 -7.89 7.69 -15.39
C PRO A 82 -7.73 6.77 -16.60
N LEU A 83 -6.64 6.95 -17.35
CA LEU A 83 -6.28 6.12 -18.51
C LEU A 83 -4.88 5.57 -18.31
N ALA A 84 -4.64 4.34 -18.76
CA ALA A 84 -3.30 3.76 -18.82
C ALA A 84 -2.57 4.20 -20.08
N ASP A 85 -1.24 4.26 -20.02
CA ASP A 85 -0.41 4.57 -21.17
C ASP A 85 -0.64 3.52 -22.28
N PRO A 86 -1.14 3.92 -23.46
CA PRO A 86 -1.50 2.97 -24.52
C PRO A 86 -0.28 2.30 -25.17
N GLN A 87 0.94 2.83 -24.98
CA GLN A 87 2.17 2.17 -25.43
C GLN A 87 2.59 1.06 -24.46
N LYS A 88 2.43 1.30 -23.16
CA LYS A 88 2.76 0.31 -22.12
C LYS A 88 1.68 -0.75 -21.95
N PHE A 89 0.41 -0.36 -22.11
CA PHE A 89 -0.77 -1.19 -21.90
C PHE A 89 -1.71 -1.10 -23.11
N PRO A 90 -1.30 -1.62 -24.28
CA PRO A 90 -2.07 -1.50 -25.52
C PRO A 90 -3.46 -2.14 -25.45
N ASN A 91 -3.67 -3.12 -24.57
CA ASN A 91 -4.97 -3.76 -24.35
C ASN A 91 -5.72 -3.21 -23.12
N GLY A 92 -5.11 -2.25 -22.40
CA GLY A 92 -5.65 -1.64 -21.19
C GLY A 92 -5.51 -2.50 -19.93
N ILE A 93 -5.68 -1.87 -18.77
CA ILE A 93 -5.49 -2.52 -17.45
C ILE A 93 -6.49 -3.64 -17.21
N LYS A 94 -7.73 -3.50 -17.70
CA LYS A 94 -8.73 -4.57 -17.57
C LYS A 94 -8.27 -5.87 -18.22
N TYR A 95 -7.70 -5.79 -19.43
CA TYR A 95 -7.17 -6.97 -20.11
C TYR A 95 -6.08 -7.64 -19.26
N LEU A 96 -5.13 -6.85 -18.76
CA LEU A 96 -4.08 -7.35 -17.88
C LEU A 96 -4.64 -8.02 -16.60
N ALA A 97 -5.62 -7.38 -15.96
CA ALA A 97 -6.30 -7.92 -14.78
C ALA A 97 -6.96 -9.27 -15.08
N ASP A 98 -7.73 -9.37 -16.17
CA ASP A 98 -8.40 -10.61 -16.57
C ASP A 98 -7.38 -11.74 -16.80
N ARG A 99 -6.19 -11.42 -17.35
CA ARG A 99 -5.12 -12.41 -17.57
C ARG A 99 -4.43 -12.83 -16.28
N ILE A 100 -4.22 -11.93 -15.34
CA ILE A 100 -3.66 -12.25 -14.01
C ILE A 100 -4.65 -13.10 -13.20
N HIS A 101 -5.95 -12.79 -13.26
CA HIS A 101 -7.00 -13.60 -12.64
C HIS A 101 -7.08 -15.01 -13.23
N GLN A 102 -6.88 -15.18 -14.54
CA GLN A 102 -6.80 -16.50 -15.18
C GLN A 102 -5.66 -17.38 -14.65
N LEU A 103 -4.60 -16.78 -14.08
CA LEU A 103 -3.51 -17.50 -13.41
C LEU A 103 -3.85 -17.88 -11.95
N GLY A 104 -5.01 -17.45 -11.44
CA GLY A 104 -5.41 -17.57 -10.03
C GLY A 104 -4.72 -16.56 -9.11
N LEU A 105 -4.17 -15.47 -9.67
CA LEU A 105 -3.52 -14.40 -8.94
C LEU A 105 -4.46 -13.18 -8.81
N LYS A 106 -4.03 -12.17 -8.05
CA LYS A 106 -4.71 -10.89 -7.84
C LYS A 106 -3.85 -9.76 -8.41
N ILE A 107 -4.48 -8.66 -8.82
CA ILE A 107 -3.77 -7.51 -9.38
C ILE A 107 -3.96 -6.27 -8.50
N GLY A 108 -2.86 -5.54 -8.27
CA GLY A 108 -2.88 -4.23 -7.63
C GLY A 108 -2.56 -3.10 -8.59
N ILE A 109 -3.06 -1.91 -8.26
CA ILE A 109 -2.71 -0.66 -8.94
C ILE A 109 -2.20 0.36 -7.91
N TYR A 110 -1.57 1.40 -8.42
CA TYR A 110 -1.03 2.51 -7.65
C TYR A 110 -1.70 3.83 -8.01
N SER A 111 -1.94 4.66 -7.01
CA SER A 111 -2.19 6.09 -7.18
C SER A 111 -1.70 6.85 -5.95
N ASP A 112 -2.00 8.14 -5.90
CA ASP A 112 -1.58 9.04 -4.83
C ASP A 112 -2.78 9.82 -4.27
N ALA A 113 -2.80 10.00 -2.96
CA ALA A 113 -3.67 10.93 -2.25
C ALA A 113 -3.23 12.41 -2.44
N GLY A 114 -2.75 12.74 -3.63
CA GLY A 114 -2.30 14.06 -4.04
C GLY A 114 -2.68 14.38 -5.48
N ILE A 115 -2.37 15.60 -5.92
CA ILE A 115 -2.69 16.04 -7.29
C ILE A 115 -1.83 15.36 -8.35
N TYR A 116 -0.64 14.91 -7.96
CA TYR A 116 0.26 14.10 -8.76
C TYR A 116 0.77 12.92 -7.92
N THR A 117 1.19 11.87 -8.60
CA THR A 117 1.99 10.81 -7.98
C THR A 117 3.43 11.27 -7.75
N CYS A 118 4.20 10.51 -6.98
CA CYS A 118 5.62 10.78 -6.77
C CYS A 118 6.43 10.84 -8.08
N GLY A 119 6.12 9.97 -9.05
CA GLY A 119 6.65 9.98 -10.43
C GLY A 119 6.02 11.02 -11.36
N LYS A 120 5.26 11.98 -10.81
CA LYS A 120 4.64 13.11 -11.52
C LYS A 120 3.65 12.69 -12.60
N ARG A 121 2.85 11.65 -12.33
CA ARG A 121 1.66 11.27 -13.10
C ARG A 121 0.43 11.85 -12.42
N PHE A 122 -0.74 11.79 -13.05
CA PHE A 122 -1.95 12.29 -12.39
C PHE A 122 -2.23 11.47 -11.12
N GLY A 123 -2.40 12.14 -9.97
CA GLY A 123 -2.84 11.53 -8.71
C GLY A 123 -4.37 11.59 -8.58
N SER A 124 -4.91 11.03 -7.51
CA SER A 124 -6.36 10.82 -7.33
C SER A 124 -7.05 11.84 -6.42
N LEU A 125 -6.32 12.80 -5.84
CA LEU A 125 -6.92 13.81 -4.97
C LEU A 125 -7.99 14.62 -5.72
N ASN A 126 -9.21 14.65 -5.17
CA ASN A 126 -10.44 15.21 -5.76
C ASN A 126 -11.03 14.43 -6.95
N TYR A 127 -10.52 13.22 -7.25
CA TYR A 127 -11.01 12.33 -8.29
C TYR A 127 -11.30 10.91 -7.76
N GLU A 128 -11.39 10.75 -6.43
CA GLU A 128 -11.41 9.47 -5.75
C GLU A 128 -12.58 8.58 -6.21
N GLU A 129 -13.78 9.14 -6.36
CA GLU A 129 -14.96 8.40 -6.83
C GLU A 129 -14.81 7.91 -8.28
N ILE A 130 -14.25 8.75 -9.15
CA ILE A 130 -14.04 8.42 -10.57
C ILE A 130 -12.96 7.35 -10.70
N ASP A 131 -11.87 7.50 -9.96
CA ASP A 131 -10.73 6.60 -10.00
C ASP A 131 -11.07 5.24 -9.38
N ALA A 132 -11.69 5.21 -8.21
CA ALA A 132 -12.14 3.98 -7.57
C ALA A 132 -13.10 3.19 -8.47
N LYS A 133 -14.05 3.89 -9.11
CA LYS A 133 -14.97 3.25 -10.07
C LYS A 133 -14.21 2.62 -11.23
N ALA A 134 -13.26 3.33 -11.84
CA ALA A 134 -12.45 2.78 -12.93
C ALA A 134 -11.64 1.56 -12.47
N TYR A 135 -11.02 1.61 -11.29
CA TYR A 135 -10.28 0.47 -10.73
C TYR A 135 -11.18 -0.75 -10.52
N ALA A 136 -12.39 -0.55 -10.01
CA ALA A 136 -13.36 -1.64 -9.84
C ALA A 136 -13.82 -2.22 -11.19
N GLU A 137 -14.09 -1.39 -12.19
CA GLU A 137 -14.47 -1.81 -13.56
C GLU A 137 -13.33 -2.57 -14.27
N TRP A 138 -12.07 -2.22 -14.00
CA TRP A 138 -10.91 -2.94 -14.51
C TRP A 138 -10.63 -4.24 -13.76
N GLY A 139 -11.25 -4.48 -12.60
CA GLY A 139 -11.04 -5.69 -11.83
C GLY A 139 -9.83 -5.63 -10.89
N ILE A 140 -9.40 -4.44 -10.46
CA ILE A 140 -8.33 -4.30 -9.47
C ILE A 140 -8.72 -4.91 -8.12
N ASP A 141 -7.78 -5.56 -7.44
CA ASP A 141 -7.98 -6.22 -6.13
C ASP A 141 -7.22 -5.54 -4.99
N TYR A 142 -6.30 -4.62 -5.30
CA TYR A 142 -5.42 -3.96 -4.35
C TYR A 142 -5.11 -2.53 -4.83
N LEU A 143 -5.14 -1.55 -3.93
CA LEU A 143 -4.69 -0.18 -4.19
C LEU A 143 -3.57 0.19 -3.21
N LYS A 144 -2.37 0.47 -3.74
CA LYS A 144 -1.34 1.26 -3.04
C LYS A 144 -1.68 2.74 -3.24
N TYR A 145 -1.80 3.50 -2.15
CA TYR A 145 -2.27 4.88 -2.19
C TYR A 145 -1.30 5.81 -1.45
N ASP A 146 -0.51 6.52 -2.25
CA ASP A 146 0.65 7.31 -1.84
C ASP A 146 0.28 8.69 -1.25
N ASN A 147 1.28 9.53 -0.99
CA ASN A 147 1.14 10.79 -0.26
C ASN A 147 1.91 11.99 -0.86
N CYS A 148 2.48 11.86 -2.05
CA CYS A 148 3.16 12.97 -2.71
C CYS A 148 2.17 14.05 -3.18
N TYR A 149 2.59 15.31 -3.24
CA TYR A 149 1.76 16.40 -3.78
C TYR A 149 0.34 16.50 -3.19
N ASN A 150 0.20 16.23 -1.88
CA ASN A 150 -1.07 16.21 -1.15
C ASN A 150 -1.74 17.57 -0.93
N ASP A 151 -1.27 18.63 -1.59
CA ASP A 151 -1.81 20.00 -1.54
C ASP A 151 -1.93 20.58 -0.12
N GLY A 152 -0.97 20.25 0.76
CA GLY A 152 -0.94 20.72 2.15
C GLY A 152 -1.98 20.04 3.06
N GLN A 153 -2.59 18.94 2.61
CA GLN A 153 -3.58 18.19 3.37
C GLN A 153 -2.91 17.12 4.26
N SER A 154 -1.92 17.53 5.07
CA SER A 154 -1.30 16.75 6.14
C SER A 154 -0.92 17.65 7.33
N GLY A 155 -0.30 17.08 8.36
CA GLY A 155 0.23 17.78 9.53
C GLY A 155 -0.61 17.64 10.80
N THR A 156 -1.76 16.96 10.71
CA THR A 156 -2.47 16.45 11.88
C THR A 156 -3.16 15.12 11.56
N PRO A 157 -3.36 14.22 12.54
CA PRO A 157 -4.05 12.94 12.32
C PRO A 157 -5.41 13.08 11.65
N SER A 158 -6.18 14.12 11.99
CA SER A 158 -7.51 14.34 11.41
C SER A 158 -7.46 14.70 9.93
N ILE A 159 -6.52 15.57 9.53
CA ILE A 159 -6.41 16.01 8.13
C ILE A 159 -6.00 14.83 7.25
N SER A 160 -4.94 14.11 7.61
CA SER A 160 -4.48 12.95 6.86
C SER A 160 -5.52 11.82 6.85
N ALA A 161 -6.11 11.48 8.00
CA ALA A 161 -7.14 10.45 8.07
C ALA A 161 -8.35 10.78 7.19
N ASN A 162 -8.80 12.04 7.15
CA ASN A 162 -9.94 12.43 6.30
C ASN A 162 -9.62 12.28 4.81
N ARG A 163 -8.41 12.66 4.38
CA ARG A 163 -7.99 12.52 2.98
C ARG A 163 -7.95 11.05 2.53
N TYR A 164 -7.35 10.17 3.33
CA TYR A 164 -7.36 8.72 3.05
C TYR A 164 -8.77 8.11 3.15
N LYS A 165 -9.60 8.60 4.08
CA LYS A 165 -10.98 8.13 4.24
C LYS A 165 -11.86 8.48 3.03
N THR A 166 -11.57 9.53 2.27
CA THR A 166 -12.29 9.86 1.03
C THR A 166 -12.13 8.73 0.00
N MET A 167 -10.90 8.28 -0.25
CA MET A 167 -10.66 7.14 -1.14
C MET A 167 -11.20 5.82 -0.58
N GLN A 168 -11.07 5.57 0.73
CA GLN A 168 -11.70 4.41 1.38
C GLN A 168 -13.21 4.32 1.08
N LYS A 169 -13.94 5.43 1.23
CA LYS A 169 -15.38 5.49 0.93
C LYS A 169 -15.66 5.26 -0.54
N ALA A 170 -14.86 5.86 -1.42
CA ALA A 170 -14.99 5.69 -2.86
C ALA A 170 -14.80 4.22 -3.28
N LEU A 171 -13.77 3.54 -2.77
CA LEU A 171 -13.54 2.11 -2.99
C LEU A 171 -14.72 1.27 -2.50
N ASN A 172 -15.19 1.51 -1.27
CA ASN A 172 -16.32 0.77 -0.72
C ASN A 172 -17.62 0.96 -1.52
N ALA A 173 -17.86 2.18 -2.02
CA ALA A 173 -19.03 2.50 -2.85
C ALA A 173 -19.05 1.74 -4.19
N THR A 174 -17.91 1.23 -4.67
CA THR A 174 -17.87 0.41 -5.88
C THR A 174 -18.48 -0.98 -5.69
N GLY A 175 -18.58 -1.48 -4.45
CA GLY A 175 -19.00 -2.83 -4.13
C GLY A 175 -17.98 -3.93 -4.47
N ARG A 176 -16.84 -3.61 -5.09
CA ARG A 176 -15.75 -4.56 -5.32
C ARG A 176 -14.83 -4.59 -4.09
N PRO A 177 -14.49 -5.77 -3.52
CA PRO A 177 -13.48 -5.87 -2.48
C PRO A 177 -12.09 -5.51 -3.04
N ILE A 178 -11.54 -4.38 -2.59
CA ILE A 178 -10.20 -3.89 -2.95
C ILE A 178 -9.42 -3.72 -1.65
N LEU A 179 -8.29 -4.40 -1.53
CA LEU A 179 -7.38 -4.24 -0.40
C LEU A 179 -6.78 -2.84 -0.46
N TYR A 180 -6.93 -2.07 0.62
CA TYR A 180 -6.50 -0.68 0.65
C TYR A 180 -5.22 -0.50 1.47
N SER A 181 -4.11 -0.16 0.81
CA SER A 181 -2.80 0.02 1.41
C SER A 181 -2.36 1.48 1.37
N LEU A 182 -2.19 2.07 2.55
CA LEU A 182 -1.75 3.45 2.72
C LEU A 182 -0.23 3.54 2.57
N CYS A 183 0.24 4.50 1.78
CA CYS A 183 1.65 4.79 1.60
C CYS A 183 1.93 6.25 1.97
N GLN A 184 1.90 6.53 3.27
CA GLN A 184 2.05 7.88 3.82
C GLN A 184 3.18 8.02 4.85
N TRP A 185 4.01 6.97 4.91
CA TRP A 185 5.32 6.97 5.54
C TRP A 185 5.36 7.21 7.06
N GLY A 186 4.29 6.87 7.77
CA GLY A 186 4.13 7.12 9.20
C GLY A 186 3.63 8.53 9.55
N GLU A 187 3.41 9.41 8.56
CA GLU A 187 3.02 10.81 8.78
C GLU A 187 1.77 10.90 9.68
N ASP A 188 1.72 11.87 10.58
CA ASP A 188 0.56 12.05 11.47
C ASP A 188 0.15 10.80 12.27
N SER A 189 1.13 9.94 12.60
CA SER A 189 0.97 8.75 13.45
C SER A 189 -0.13 7.79 12.96
N VAL A 190 -0.04 7.38 11.69
CA VAL A 190 -1.04 6.52 11.02
C VAL A 190 -1.45 5.28 11.79
N TRP A 191 -0.58 4.67 12.58
CA TRP A 191 -0.90 3.52 13.44
C TRP A 191 -2.03 3.78 14.46
N ASN A 192 -2.38 5.04 14.73
CA ASN A 192 -3.50 5.38 15.61
C ASN A 192 -4.87 5.44 14.90
N TRP A 193 -4.90 5.58 13.58
CA TRP A 193 -6.15 5.80 12.83
C TRP A 193 -6.29 4.93 11.57
N GLY A 194 -5.17 4.44 11.03
CA GLY A 194 -5.09 3.63 9.81
C GLY A 194 -5.93 2.36 9.89
N SER A 195 -6.00 1.73 11.06
CA SER A 195 -6.84 0.54 11.29
C SER A 195 -8.32 0.78 11.06
N THR A 196 -8.80 2.03 11.08
CA THR A 196 -10.21 2.38 10.82
C THR A 196 -10.48 2.77 9.36
N VAL A 197 -9.42 2.90 8.56
CA VAL A 197 -9.45 3.43 7.19
C VAL A 197 -8.94 2.42 6.17
N ALA A 198 -8.00 1.54 6.53
CA ALA A 198 -7.24 0.76 5.57
C ALA A 198 -6.84 -0.60 6.11
N ASN A 199 -6.34 -1.45 5.20
CA ASN A 199 -5.87 -2.80 5.50
C ASN A 199 -4.39 -2.85 5.90
N SER A 200 -3.61 -1.87 5.45
CA SER A 200 -2.22 -1.68 5.85
C SER A 200 -1.84 -0.21 5.73
N TRP A 201 -0.77 0.18 6.42
CA TRP A 201 -0.21 1.53 6.35
C TRP A 201 1.31 1.52 6.48
N ARG A 202 1.99 2.15 5.52
CA ARG A 202 3.42 2.41 5.57
C ARG A 202 3.73 3.25 6.81
N MET A 203 4.68 2.80 7.62
CA MET A 203 5.03 3.45 8.89
C MET A 203 6.37 4.22 8.87
N SER A 204 7.08 4.20 7.73
CA SER A 204 8.36 4.89 7.53
C SER A 204 8.52 5.41 6.11
N GLY A 205 9.53 6.25 5.89
CA GLY A 205 10.07 6.52 4.56
C GLY A 205 10.53 5.26 3.85
N ASP A 206 10.80 5.37 2.55
CA ASP A 206 11.06 4.18 1.72
C ASP A 206 12.35 3.47 2.13
N ILE A 207 12.28 2.14 2.11
CA ILE A 207 13.45 1.28 2.25
C ILE A 207 14.39 1.48 1.06
N TYR A 208 15.66 1.12 1.25
CA TYR A 208 16.55 0.81 0.13
C TYR A 208 17.37 -0.43 0.46
N ASP A 209 17.97 -1.00 -0.58
CA ASP A 209 18.81 -2.21 -0.55
C ASP A 209 20.14 -1.99 0.21
N ASN A 210 20.02 -1.81 1.53
CA ASN A 210 21.10 -1.70 2.49
C ASN A 210 20.62 -2.02 3.92
N PHE A 211 21.44 -2.78 4.65
CA PHE A 211 21.06 -3.30 5.95
C PHE A 211 21.00 -2.22 7.05
N ASP A 212 22.03 -1.38 7.21
CA ASP A 212 22.14 -0.47 8.36
C ASP A 212 22.63 0.95 8.06
N ARG A 213 23.06 1.26 6.83
CA ARG A 213 23.68 2.55 6.51
C ARG A 213 22.70 3.72 6.69
N PRO A 214 23.04 4.72 7.55
CA PRO A 214 22.32 5.98 7.64
C PRO A 214 22.37 6.78 6.33
N ASP A 215 21.33 7.55 6.04
CA ASP A 215 21.25 8.36 4.84
C ASP A 215 20.58 9.72 5.15
N ASP A 216 21.15 10.82 4.65
CA ASP A 216 20.61 12.18 4.84
C ASP A 216 19.19 12.33 4.24
N ARG A 217 18.82 11.46 3.29
CA ARG A 217 17.49 11.41 2.70
C ARG A 217 16.47 10.70 3.59
N CYS A 218 16.91 9.98 4.63
CA CYS A 218 16.09 9.42 5.70
C CYS A 218 16.53 10.02 7.06
N PRO A 219 16.17 11.28 7.35
CA PRO A 219 16.75 12.02 8.47
C PRO A 219 16.26 11.56 9.85
N CYS A 220 15.15 10.83 9.93
CA CYS A 220 14.64 10.27 11.19
C CYS A 220 15.37 8.94 11.49
N GLN A 221 16.25 8.94 12.49
CA GLN A 221 17.05 7.77 12.87
C GLN A 221 16.21 6.80 13.73
N ASP A 222 16.09 7.06 15.04
CA ASP A 222 15.71 5.98 15.99
C ASP A 222 14.28 6.13 16.57
N SER A 223 13.54 7.16 16.15
CA SER A 223 12.18 7.40 16.64
C SER A 223 11.23 7.68 15.50
N ILE A 224 10.07 7.02 15.58
CA ILE A 224 8.95 7.26 14.67
C ILE A 224 8.21 8.56 14.99
N THR A 225 8.37 9.11 16.20
CA THR A 225 7.75 10.37 16.61
C THR A 225 8.66 11.23 17.50
N PRO A 226 8.84 12.53 17.17
CA PRO A 226 8.36 13.19 15.96
C PRO A 226 9.26 12.89 14.74
N CYS A 227 8.68 12.38 13.65
CA CYS A 227 9.33 12.34 12.34
C CYS A 227 8.51 13.19 11.37
N SER A 228 8.99 14.42 11.10
CA SER A 228 8.28 15.38 10.23
C SER A 228 8.67 15.27 8.76
N LEU A 229 9.76 14.55 8.46
CA LEU A 229 10.21 14.27 7.10
C LEU A 229 10.64 12.80 7.03
N ALA A 230 9.70 11.95 6.62
CA ALA A 230 9.92 10.50 6.58
C ALA A 230 11.06 10.12 5.62
N GLY A 231 11.10 10.76 4.45
CA GLY A 231 12.18 10.60 3.50
C GLY A 231 12.16 9.26 2.75
N PHE A 232 13.32 8.85 2.26
CA PHE A 232 13.57 7.60 1.54
C PHE A 232 15.05 7.20 1.67
N HIS A 233 15.43 6.00 1.24
CA HIS A 233 16.73 5.38 1.59
C HIS A 233 16.90 5.15 3.10
N CYS A 234 15.83 4.72 3.76
CA CYS A 234 15.90 4.21 5.12
C CYS A 234 16.44 2.76 5.09
N SER A 235 17.47 2.46 5.87
CA SER A 235 18.02 1.09 5.94
C SER A 235 17.06 0.11 6.62
N VAL A 236 17.28 -1.19 6.45
CA VAL A 236 16.50 -2.25 7.11
C VAL A 236 16.41 -2.01 8.62
N MET A 237 17.56 -1.78 9.26
CA MET A 237 17.62 -1.57 10.71
C MET A 237 16.90 -0.28 11.15
N ASN A 238 17.03 0.81 10.38
CA ASN A 238 16.32 2.05 10.67
C ASN A 238 14.80 1.87 10.68
N ILE A 239 14.26 1.13 9.72
CA ILE A 239 12.82 0.85 9.64
C ILE A 239 12.39 -0.09 10.77
N LEU A 240 13.17 -1.14 11.03
CA LEU A 240 12.86 -2.11 12.08
C LEU A 240 12.80 -1.48 13.47
N GLU A 241 13.73 -0.58 13.79
CA GLU A 241 13.77 0.16 15.05
C GLU A 241 12.53 1.06 15.21
N LYS A 242 12.12 1.78 14.15
CA LYS A 242 10.86 2.56 14.14
C LYS A 242 9.64 1.66 14.36
N ALA A 243 9.63 0.45 13.80
CA ALA A 243 8.51 -0.47 13.88
C ALA A 243 8.36 -1.17 15.24
N ALA A 244 9.44 -1.32 16.00
CA ALA A 244 9.47 -2.11 17.23
C ALA A 244 8.39 -1.71 18.26
N GLY A 245 8.06 -0.41 18.36
CA GLY A 245 7.02 0.10 19.26
C GLY A 245 5.59 0.03 18.73
N LEU A 246 5.40 -0.34 17.46
CA LEU A 246 4.10 -0.25 16.78
C LEU A 246 3.34 -1.56 16.69
N GLY A 247 3.96 -2.70 17.01
CA GLY A 247 3.31 -4.02 16.89
C GLY A 247 1.96 -4.11 17.63
N GLN A 248 1.83 -3.41 18.76
CA GLN A 248 0.59 -3.31 19.54
C GLN A 248 -0.59 -2.61 18.83
N LYS A 249 -0.35 -1.96 17.69
CA LYS A 249 -1.37 -1.26 16.89
C LYS A 249 -1.81 -2.06 15.65
N ALA A 250 -1.11 -3.14 15.33
CA ALA A 250 -1.42 -4.01 14.20
C ALA A 250 -2.22 -5.24 14.63
N GLY A 251 -3.01 -5.79 13.72
CA GLY A 251 -3.78 -7.01 13.93
C GLY A 251 -4.54 -7.43 12.67
N SER A 252 -5.34 -8.49 12.78
CA SER A 252 -6.16 -8.99 11.68
C SER A 252 -6.94 -7.86 11.01
N GLY A 253 -6.78 -7.70 9.71
CA GLY A 253 -7.43 -6.68 8.89
C GLY A 253 -6.70 -5.33 8.83
N GLY A 254 -5.64 -5.09 9.62
CA GLY A 254 -4.94 -3.81 9.68
C GLY A 254 -3.49 -3.94 10.15
N TRP A 255 -2.52 -3.75 9.25
CA TRP A 255 -1.11 -4.03 9.50
C TRP A 255 -0.19 -2.82 9.34
N ASN A 256 0.83 -2.72 10.19
CA ASN A 256 1.98 -1.86 9.90
C ASN A 256 2.73 -2.43 8.69
N ASP A 257 3.00 -1.59 7.71
CA ASP A 257 3.75 -1.91 6.50
C ASP A 257 5.16 -1.30 6.59
N LEU A 258 6.18 -2.16 6.59
CA LEU A 258 7.60 -1.81 6.72
C LEU A 258 8.26 -1.60 5.35
N ASP A 259 7.45 -1.40 4.31
CA ASP A 259 7.85 -1.33 2.91
C ASP A 259 8.20 -2.70 2.29
N MET A 260 8.54 -2.67 1.01
CA MET A 260 8.82 -3.86 0.20
C MET A 260 10.10 -4.59 0.62
N LEU A 261 10.17 -5.90 0.35
CA LEU A 261 11.37 -6.70 0.59
C LEU A 261 12.44 -6.41 -0.48
N GLU A 262 13.67 -6.14 -0.05
CA GLU A 262 14.84 -5.91 -0.91
C GLU A 262 15.62 -7.18 -1.27
N VAL A 263 15.16 -8.34 -0.78
CA VAL A 263 15.81 -9.64 -0.97
C VAL A 263 16.08 -9.91 -2.47
N GLY A 264 17.36 -10.11 -2.80
CA GLY A 264 17.81 -10.45 -4.15
C GLY A 264 18.20 -9.25 -5.03
N ASN A 265 18.12 -8.01 -4.54
CA ASN A 265 18.51 -6.82 -5.31
C ASN A 265 20.03 -6.56 -5.33
N GLY A 266 20.79 -7.17 -4.39
CA GLY A 266 22.25 -7.34 -4.45
C GLY A 266 23.06 -6.38 -3.57
N GLY A 267 22.42 -5.47 -2.85
CA GLY A 267 23.04 -4.54 -1.89
C GLY A 267 23.23 -5.13 -0.50
N MET A 268 22.68 -6.31 -0.22
CA MET A 268 22.80 -7.05 1.04
C MET A 268 23.38 -8.46 0.82
N THR A 269 24.03 -8.98 1.84
CA THR A 269 24.56 -10.35 1.88
C THR A 269 23.44 -11.39 2.02
N TYR A 270 23.79 -12.67 2.12
CA TYR A 270 22.80 -13.73 2.33
C TYR A 270 22.24 -13.75 3.77
N ASP A 271 23.04 -13.31 4.75
CA ASP A 271 22.64 -13.28 6.17
C ASP A 271 21.74 -12.07 6.51
N GLU A 272 21.84 -11.01 5.71
CA GLU A 272 21.03 -9.79 5.77
C GLU A 272 19.73 -9.92 4.97
#